data_AF-A0A101NXJ6-F1
#
_entry.id   AF-A0A101NXJ6-F1
#
_cell.length_a   1.000
_cell.length_b   1.000
_cell.length_c   1.000
_cell.angle_alpha   90.00
_cell.angle_beta   90.00
_cell.angle_gamma   90.00
#
_symmetry.space_group_name_H-M   'P 1'
#
loop_
_entity.id
_entity.type
_entity.pdbx_description
1 polymer ?
#
loop_
_entity_poly.entity_id
_entity_poly.type
_entity_poly.pdbx_seq_one_letter_code
_entity_poly.pdbx_strand_id
1 'polypeptide(L)'
;MLSARNLFQEILDNDELFRLFCSIAAGGESQGGWENGRIASLVPSSERALAPKIARHGADEDKHGRIFEALMRKRGLIPVAVPPDTDYTMLLERSGIGLAHDKLRRDKPLTVRDIIVYLSHSRVAEQRAAEQMDLLLRHFADHPGIGRAVRMIASDEGDHLAYTHEELLRFAAAGHGRLIQHTLRRCALTEIRVHRDVSLAVMAHMGRILGWPRSKYALLAAGIHATYAYERLAGWHRMVGLSMPERLDALGGPAAPAHEFA
;
A
#
# COMPACT_ATOMS: atom_id res chain seq x y z
N MET A 1 -23.65 -7.04 -13.39
CA MET A 1 -23.64 -5.60 -13.07
C MET A 1 -22.21 -5.17 -12.80
N LEU A 2 -21.78 -3.98 -13.21
CA LEU A 2 -20.43 -3.48 -12.88
C LEU A 2 -20.43 -3.03 -11.42
N SER A 3 -19.76 -3.79 -10.56
CA SER A 3 -19.53 -3.45 -9.15
C SER A 3 -18.12 -3.87 -8.77
N ALA A 4 -17.55 -3.22 -7.74
CA ALA A 4 -16.24 -3.61 -7.22
C ALA A 4 -16.22 -5.09 -6.81
N ARG A 5 -17.28 -5.56 -6.13
CA ARG A 5 -17.44 -6.98 -5.78
C ARG A 5 -17.36 -7.90 -6.99
N ASN A 6 -18.02 -7.57 -8.10
CA ASN A 6 -18.01 -8.43 -9.29
C ASN A 6 -16.64 -8.41 -9.99
N LEU A 7 -15.94 -7.28 -10.00
CA LEU A 7 -14.57 -7.21 -10.53
C LEU A 7 -13.61 -8.06 -9.71
N PHE A 8 -13.70 -7.99 -8.38
CA PHE A 8 -12.89 -8.86 -7.50
C PHE A 8 -13.26 -10.32 -7.67
N GLN A 9 -14.55 -10.65 -7.82
CA GLN A 9 -14.96 -12.02 -8.10
C GLN A 9 -14.39 -12.51 -9.45
N GLU A 10 -14.42 -11.69 -10.51
CA GLU A 10 -13.78 -12.01 -11.79
C GLU A 10 -12.27 -12.30 -11.63
N ILE A 11 -11.58 -11.61 -10.72
CA ILE A 11 -10.16 -11.90 -10.39
C ILE A 11 -10.03 -13.24 -9.65
N LEU A 12 -10.90 -13.51 -8.67
CA LEU A 12 -10.83 -14.73 -7.88
C LEU A 12 -11.19 -15.99 -8.66
N ASP A 13 -12.05 -15.87 -9.67
CA ASP A 13 -12.56 -17.00 -10.46
C ASP A 13 -11.67 -17.31 -11.69
N ASN A 14 -10.70 -16.46 -12.00
CA ASN A 14 -9.79 -16.63 -13.13
C ASN A 14 -8.33 -16.74 -12.66
N ASP A 15 -7.71 -17.89 -12.86
CA ASP A 15 -6.35 -18.14 -12.36
C ASP A 15 -5.28 -17.25 -12.98
N GLU A 16 -5.44 -16.82 -14.23
CA GLU A 16 -4.49 -15.89 -14.86
C GLU A 16 -4.55 -14.51 -14.21
N LEU A 17 -5.77 -14.02 -13.93
CA LEU A 17 -5.97 -12.77 -13.19
C LEU A 17 -5.52 -12.89 -11.74
N PHE A 18 -5.93 -13.95 -11.05
CA PHE A 18 -5.52 -14.20 -9.68
C PHE A 18 -4.00 -14.18 -9.54
N ARG A 19 -3.31 -14.89 -10.44
CA ARG A 19 -1.85 -14.91 -10.52
C ARG A 19 -1.26 -13.51 -10.75
N LEU A 20 -1.81 -12.74 -11.69
CA LEU A 20 -1.34 -11.38 -11.97
C LEU A 20 -1.49 -10.47 -10.73
N PHE A 21 -2.67 -10.45 -10.13
CA PHE A 21 -2.95 -9.59 -8.97
C PHE A 21 -2.12 -9.97 -7.75
N CYS A 22 -2.01 -11.26 -7.43
CA CYS A 22 -1.15 -11.70 -6.35
C CYS A 22 0.33 -11.43 -6.63
N SER A 23 0.79 -11.49 -7.88
CA SER A 23 2.18 -11.14 -8.22
C SER A 23 2.46 -9.64 -8.07
N ILE A 24 1.52 -8.78 -8.49
CA ILE A 24 1.61 -7.32 -8.29
C ILE A 24 1.66 -7.00 -6.80
N ALA A 25 0.72 -7.55 -6.03
CA ALA A 25 0.65 -7.32 -4.59
C ALA A 25 1.93 -7.83 -3.90
N ALA A 26 2.31 -9.10 -4.11
CA ALA A 26 3.52 -9.67 -3.51
C ALA A 26 4.80 -8.87 -3.83
N GLY A 27 4.92 -8.35 -5.04
CA GLY A 27 6.04 -7.49 -5.45
C GLY A 27 6.06 -6.16 -4.69
N GLY A 28 4.90 -5.51 -4.56
CA GLY A 28 4.73 -4.30 -3.76
C GLY A 28 5.12 -4.50 -2.29
N GLU A 29 4.57 -5.54 -1.65
CA GLU A 29 4.82 -5.75 -0.22
C GLU A 29 6.29 -6.14 0.05
N SER A 30 6.89 -6.95 -0.82
CA SER A 30 8.31 -7.33 -0.68
C SER A 30 9.24 -6.11 -0.83
N GLN A 31 8.89 -5.18 -1.71
CA GLN A 31 9.60 -3.91 -1.82
C GLN A 31 9.40 -3.06 -0.56
N GLY A 32 8.16 -2.92 -0.08
CA GLY A 32 7.84 -2.21 1.16
C GLY A 32 8.59 -2.77 2.37
N GLY A 33 8.69 -4.09 2.48
CA GLY A 33 9.45 -4.79 3.52
C GLY A 33 10.94 -4.45 3.48
N TRP A 34 11.56 -4.53 2.29
CA TRP A 34 12.96 -4.11 2.10
C TRP A 34 13.19 -2.64 2.43
N GLU A 35 12.32 -1.73 1.94
CA GLU A 35 12.46 -0.29 2.16
C GLU A 35 12.39 0.04 3.66
N ASN A 36 11.37 -0.46 4.36
CA ASN A 36 11.20 -0.26 5.79
C ASN A 36 12.37 -0.87 6.58
N GLY A 37 12.81 -2.08 6.24
CA GLY A 37 13.98 -2.71 6.87
C GLY A 37 15.25 -1.85 6.74
N ARG A 38 15.48 -1.27 5.55
CA ARG A 38 16.58 -0.32 5.35
C ARG A 38 16.41 0.96 6.15
N ILE A 39 15.22 1.56 6.14
CA ILE A 39 14.95 2.79 6.91
C ILE A 39 15.18 2.56 8.40
N ALA A 40 14.70 1.44 8.95
CA ALA A 40 14.90 1.05 10.35
C ALA A 40 16.40 0.98 10.71
N SER A 41 17.22 0.41 9.82
CA SER A 41 18.68 0.31 10.04
C SER A 41 19.41 1.65 9.96
N LEU A 42 18.81 2.66 9.32
CA LEU A 42 19.42 3.96 9.07
C LEU A 42 18.80 5.09 9.92
N VAL A 43 17.91 4.78 10.86
CA VAL A 43 17.29 5.79 11.73
C VAL A 43 18.35 6.63 12.47
N PRO A 44 18.24 7.97 12.48
CA PRO A 44 19.21 8.80 13.19
C PRO A 44 19.20 8.54 14.70
N SER A 45 20.35 8.79 15.34
CA SER A 45 20.52 8.59 16.79
C SER A 45 19.47 9.31 17.65
N SER A 46 19.00 10.48 17.22
CA SER A 46 17.97 11.26 17.91
C SER A 46 16.58 10.63 17.86
N GLU A 47 16.32 9.74 16.91
CA GLU A 47 15.00 9.12 16.68
C GLU A 47 15.05 7.60 16.83
N ARG A 48 16.05 7.03 17.51
CA ARG A 48 16.26 5.57 17.63
C ARG A 48 15.03 4.79 18.11
N ALA A 49 14.16 5.42 18.89
CA ALA A 49 12.91 4.80 19.35
C ALA A 49 11.96 4.41 18.20
N LEU A 50 12.09 5.02 17.02
CA LEU A 50 11.31 4.66 15.82
C LEU A 50 11.80 3.39 15.14
N ALA A 51 13.09 3.04 15.25
CA ALA A 51 13.67 1.90 14.56
C ALA A 51 12.89 0.59 14.74
N PRO A 52 12.46 0.17 15.96
CA PRO A 52 11.68 -1.04 16.13
C PRO A 52 10.30 -0.98 15.47
N LYS A 53 9.63 0.18 15.47
CA LYS A 53 8.31 0.35 14.83
C LYS A 53 8.42 0.23 13.31
N ILE A 54 9.42 0.88 12.72
CA ILE A 54 9.70 0.80 11.27
C ILE A 54 10.12 -0.62 10.88
N ALA A 55 10.94 -1.28 11.71
CA ALA A 55 11.33 -2.68 11.47
C ALA A 55 10.12 -3.62 11.52
N ARG A 56 9.19 -3.40 12.46
CA ARG A 56 7.95 -4.16 12.53
C ARG A 56 7.07 -3.93 11.30
N HIS A 57 6.89 -2.69 10.88
CA HIS A 57 6.19 -2.36 9.63
C HIS A 57 6.78 -3.16 8.48
N GLY A 58 8.11 -3.11 8.26
CA GLY A 58 8.76 -3.90 7.21
C GLY A 58 8.56 -5.41 7.34
N ALA A 59 8.54 -5.95 8.55
CA ALA A 59 8.27 -7.38 8.77
C ALA A 59 6.81 -7.77 8.47
N ASP A 60 5.86 -6.86 8.70
CA ASP A 60 4.45 -7.03 8.37
C ASP A 60 4.25 -6.99 6.84
N GLU A 61 4.93 -6.09 6.12
CA GLU A 61 4.96 -6.07 4.64
C GLU A 61 5.55 -7.36 4.05
N ASP A 62 6.71 -7.80 4.54
CA ASP A 62 7.33 -9.07 4.13
C ASP A 62 6.39 -10.26 4.38
N LYS A 63 5.60 -10.19 5.46
CA LYS A 63 4.56 -11.17 5.77
C LYS A 63 3.45 -11.12 4.73
N HIS A 64 2.94 -9.95 4.35
CA HIS A 64 1.91 -9.82 3.33
C HIS A 64 2.36 -10.36 1.97
N GLY A 65 3.60 -10.09 1.58
CA GLY A 65 4.20 -10.66 0.37
C GLY A 65 4.14 -12.19 0.36
N ARG A 66 4.55 -12.83 1.46
CA ARG A 66 4.46 -14.29 1.64
C ARG A 66 3.02 -14.81 1.63
N ILE A 67 2.05 -14.03 2.09
CA ILE A 67 0.63 -14.40 2.05
C ILE A 67 0.17 -14.51 0.59
N PHE A 68 0.46 -13.51 -0.24
CA PHE A 68 0.09 -13.53 -1.66
C PHE A 68 0.78 -14.66 -2.44
N GLU A 69 2.05 -14.95 -2.14
CA GLU A 69 2.74 -16.12 -2.70
C GLU A 69 2.10 -17.43 -2.27
N ALA A 70 1.76 -17.57 -0.98
CA ALA A 70 1.09 -18.77 -0.46
C ALA A 70 -0.29 -18.98 -1.11
N LEU A 71 -1.04 -17.89 -1.35
CA LEU A 71 -2.32 -17.93 -2.05
C LEU A 71 -2.18 -18.46 -3.49
N MET A 72 -1.16 -18.02 -4.24
CA MET A 72 -0.87 -18.55 -5.58
C MET A 72 -0.45 -20.02 -5.52
N ARG A 73 0.45 -20.37 -4.61
CA ARG A 73 0.94 -21.75 -4.43
C ARG A 73 -0.19 -22.72 -4.10
N LYS A 74 -1.16 -22.30 -3.26
CA LYS A 74 -2.35 -23.11 -2.92
C LYS A 74 -3.20 -23.44 -4.15
N ARG A 75 -3.12 -22.64 -5.21
CA ARG A 75 -3.77 -22.87 -6.51
C ARG A 75 -2.85 -23.52 -7.55
N GLY A 76 -1.63 -23.89 -7.20
CA GLY A 76 -0.64 -24.42 -8.15
C GLY A 76 -0.11 -23.39 -9.15
N LEU A 77 -0.22 -22.10 -8.84
CA LEU A 77 0.19 -21.00 -9.71
C LEU A 77 1.61 -20.54 -9.38
N ILE A 78 2.38 -20.19 -10.42
CA ILE A 78 3.74 -19.64 -10.31
C ILE A 78 3.65 -18.11 -10.51
N PRO A 79 4.34 -17.29 -9.71
CA PRO A 79 4.34 -15.84 -9.88
C PRO A 79 4.74 -15.40 -11.31
N VAL A 80 4.20 -14.26 -11.74
CA VAL A 80 4.60 -13.61 -13.00
C VAL A 80 5.44 -12.38 -12.74
N ALA A 81 6.21 -11.97 -13.75
CA ALA A 81 6.81 -10.65 -13.74
C ALA A 81 5.72 -9.58 -13.68
N VAL A 82 5.87 -8.64 -12.74
CA VAL A 82 4.96 -7.50 -12.56
C VAL A 82 5.08 -6.59 -13.79
N PRO A 83 3.98 -6.31 -14.52
CA PRO A 83 4.00 -5.34 -15.60
C PRO A 83 4.45 -3.96 -15.09
N PRO A 84 5.43 -3.29 -15.73
CA PRO A 84 5.99 -2.03 -15.23
C PRO A 84 5.00 -0.87 -15.06
N ASP A 85 3.88 -0.91 -15.78
CA ASP A 85 2.78 0.07 -15.70
C ASP A 85 1.79 -0.23 -14.57
N THR A 86 1.92 -1.40 -13.92
CA THR A 86 1.15 -1.80 -12.72
C THR A 86 1.98 -1.76 -11.43
N ASP A 87 3.28 -1.51 -11.56
CA ASP A 87 4.23 -1.42 -10.44
C ASP A 87 4.08 -0.08 -9.70
N TYR A 88 3.10 -0.05 -8.78
CA TYR A 88 2.70 1.14 -8.04
C TYR A 88 3.86 1.78 -7.27
N THR A 89 4.67 0.98 -6.59
CA THR A 89 5.79 1.45 -5.76
C THR A 89 6.90 2.07 -6.63
N MET A 90 7.27 1.43 -7.74
CA MET A 90 8.23 2.00 -8.69
C MET A 90 7.72 3.28 -9.36
N LEU A 91 6.42 3.35 -9.69
CA LEU A 91 5.82 4.55 -10.29
C LEU A 91 5.80 5.74 -9.32
N LEU A 92 5.56 5.50 -8.03
CA LEU A 92 5.66 6.53 -6.99
C LEU A 92 7.10 7.05 -6.85
N GLU A 93 8.09 6.17 -6.77
CA GLU A 93 9.49 6.58 -6.66
C GLU A 93 9.93 7.40 -7.89
N ARG A 94 9.62 6.93 -9.10
CA ARG A 94 9.90 7.67 -10.35
C ARG A 94 9.25 9.05 -10.38
N SER A 95 8.14 9.20 -9.67
CA SER A 95 7.44 10.48 -9.50
C SER A 95 7.99 11.34 -8.34
N GLY A 96 9.09 10.93 -7.72
CA GLY A 96 9.78 11.65 -6.66
C GLY A 96 9.12 11.56 -5.29
N ILE A 97 8.34 10.50 -5.05
CA ILE A 97 7.66 10.23 -3.78
C ILE A 97 8.42 9.15 -2.99
N GLY A 98 8.44 9.28 -1.67
CA GLY A 98 9.20 8.38 -0.79
C GLY A 98 10.69 8.72 -0.69
N LEU A 99 11.46 7.78 -0.15
CA LEU A 99 12.92 7.85 -0.13
C LEU A 99 13.45 7.01 -1.29
N ALA A 100 14.31 7.61 -2.13
CA ALA A 100 14.89 6.90 -3.27
C ALA A 100 15.70 5.67 -2.84
N HIS A 101 15.63 4.57 -3.60
CA HIS A 101 16.38 3.34 -3.35
C HIS A 101 17.88 3.61 -3.28
N ASP A 102 18.40 4.47 -4.17
CA ASP A 102 19.80 4.90 -4.16
C ASP A 102 20.23 5.53 -2.83
N LYS A 103 19.29 6.16 -2.12
CA LYS A 103 19.54 6.68 -0.77
C LYS A 103 19.52 5.56 0.26
N LEU A 104 18.54 4.67 0.23
CA LEU A 104 18.40 3.56 1.18
C LEU A 104 19.51 2.52 1.07
N ARG A 105 20.09 2.35 -0.12
CA ARG A 105 21.26 1.49 -0.36
C ARG A 105 22.57 2.04 0.22
N ARG A 106 22.62 3.33 0.56
CA ARG A 106 23.80 3.92 1.20
C ARG A 106 23.75 3.60 2.70
N ASP A 107 24.86 3.13 3.26
CA ASP A 107 25.01 2.94 4.71
C ASP A 107 25.32 4.27 5.42
N LYS A 108 24.44 5.26 5.21
CA LYS A 108 24.52 6.58 5.83
C LYS A 108 23.26 6.83 6.64
N PRO A 109 23.37 7.28 7.91
CA PRO A 109 22.21 7.62 8.71
C PRO A 109 21.29 8.61 7.98
N LEU A 110 19.98 8.35 8.05
CA LEU A 110 18.95 9.25 7.60
C LEU A 110 18.89 10.49 8.49
N THR A 111 18.39 11.59 7.95
CA THR A 111 18.09 12.79 8.74
C THR A 111 16.67 12.72 9.32
N VAL A 112 16.38 13.54 10.34
CA VAL A 112 15.00 13.71 10.84
C VAL A 112 14.04 14.11 9.70
N ARG A 113 14.51 14.97 8.78
CA ARG A 113 13.75 15.33 7.58
C ARG A 113 13.40 14.11 6.73
N ASP A 114 14.33 13.17 6.57
CA ASP A 114 14.09 11.96 5.79
C ASP A 114 13.07 11.05 6.45
N ILE A 115 13.12 10.92 7.77
CA ILE A 115 12.11 10.19 8.55
C ILE A 115 10.73 10.81 8.36
N ILE A 116 10.62 12.14 8.42
CA ILE A 116 9.35 12.84 8.16
C ILE A 116 8.87 12.61 6.73
N VAL A 117 9.77 12.60 5.74
CA VAL A 117 9.43 12.31 4.34
C VAL A 117 8.92 10.88 4.18
N TYR A 118 9.59 9.91 4.79
CA TYR A 118 9.17 8.51 4.82
C TYR A 118 7.79 8.38 5.48
N LEU A 119 7.60 8.88 6.70
CA LEU A 119 6.32 8.77 7.41
C LEU A 119 5.18 9.45 6.65
N SER A 120 5.42 10.60 6.02
CA SER A 120 4.42 11.28 5.20
C SER A 120 4.06 10.49 3.95
N HIS A 121 5.04 9.82 3.34
CA HIS A 121 4.80 8.93 2.20
C HIS A 121 4.01 7.69 2.63
N SER A 122 4.52 6.96 3.61
CA SER A 122 3.90 5.76 4.14
C SER A 122 2.46 6.06 4.57
N ARG A 123 2.20 7.12 5.34
CA ARG A 123 0.83 7.50 5.73
C ARG A 123 -0.15 7.56 4.56
N VAL A 124 0.26 8.13 3.43
CA VAL A 124 -0.60 8.26 2.24
C VAL A 124 -0.81 6.90 1.57
N ALA A 125 0.25 6.09 1.49
CA ALA A 125 0.16 4.72 0.99
C ALA A 125 -0.71 3.84 1.91
N GLU A 126 -0.52 3.89 3.22
CA GLU A 126 -1.31 3.14 4.21
C GLU A 126 -2.77 3.57 4.19
N GLN A 127 -3.07 4.86 4.00
CA GLN A 127 -4.44 5.32 3.84
C GLN A 127 -5.12 4.66 2.62
N ARG A 128 -4.38 4.53 1.51
CA ARG A 128 -4.88 3.84 0.32
C ARG A 128 -5.05 2.35 0.57
N ALA A 129 -4.04 1.70 1.15
CA ALA A 129 -4.05 0.28 1.46
C ALA A 129 -5.22 -0.06 2.39
N ALA A 130 -5.39 0.66 3.49
CA ALA A 130 -6.49 0.49 4.43
C ALA A 130 -7.87 0.63 3.75
N GLU A 131 -8.07 1.65 2.89
CA GLU A 131 -9.33 1.83 2.15
C GLU A 131 -9.62 0.65 1.18
N GLN A 132 -8.59 0.12 0.52
CA GLN A 132 -8.72 -1.05 -0.36
C GLN A 132 -8.99 -2.33 0.44
N MET A 133 -8.31 -2.51 1.57
CA MET A 133 -8.50 -3.65 2.46
C MET A 133 -9.86 -3.64 3.13
N ASP A 134 -10.40 -2.47 3.50
CA ASP A 134 -11.77 -2.32 4.00
C ASP A 134 -12.82 -2.73 2.96
N LEU A 135 -12.57 -2.43 1.68
CA LEU A 135 -13.44 -2.88 0.59
C LEU A 135 -13.39 -4.40 0.41
N LEU A 136 -12.20 -4.98 0.46
CA LEU A 136 -12.02 -6.43 0.40
C LEU A 136 -12.65 -7.13 1.61
N LEU A 137 -12.46 -6.59 2.81
CA LEU A 137 -13.02 -7.13 4.05
C LEU A 137 -14.54 -7.15 3.98
N ARG A 138 -15.17 -6.05 3.56
CA ARG A 138 -16.64 -5.96 3.40
C ARG A 138 -17.23 -6.98 2.43
N HIS A 139 -16.46 -7.45 1.45
CA HIS A 139 -16.97 -8.34 0.39
C HIS A 139 -16.49 -9.78 0.50
N PHE A 140 -15.34 -10.02 1.14
CA PHE A 140 -14.62 -11.30 1.08
C PHE A 140 -14.07 -11.76 2.44
N ALA A 141 -14.42 -11.14 3.56
CA ALA A 141 -14.03 -11.63 4.89
C ALA A 141 -14.39 -13.11 5.08
N ASP A 142 -15.57 -13.55 4.62
CA ASP A 142 -16.02 -14.92 4.79
C ASP A 142 -15.68 -15.84 3.61
N HIS A 143 -14.88 -15.35 2.64
CA HIS A 143 -14.46 -16.16 1.51
C HIS A 143 -13.53 -17.29 1.98
N PRO A 144 -13.84 -18.57 1.70
CA PRO A 144 -13.10 -19.71 2.25
C PRO A 144 -11.63 -19.75 1.82
N GLY A 145 -11.31 -19.22 0.64
CA GLY A 145 -9.96 -19.22 0.10
C GLY A 145 -9.07 -18.05 0.55
N ILE A 146 -9.64 -16.88 0.84
CA ILE A 146 -8.86 -15.63 1.03
C ILE A 146 -9.25 -14.84 2.27
N GLY A 147 -10.38 -15.13 2.91
CA GLY A 147 -10.93 -14.31 3.98
C GLY A 147 -10.01 -14.18 5.20
N ARG A 148 -9.22 -15.24 5.49
CA ARG A 148 -8.17 -15.19 6.52
C ARG A 148 -7.05 -14.21 6.15
N ALA A 149 -6.58 -14.26 4.91
CA ALA A 149 -5.55 -13.35 4.41
C ALA A 149 -6.04 -11.90 4.44
N VAL A 150 -7.25 -11.65 3.94
CA VAL A 150 -7.88 -10.32 3.93
C VAL A 150 -7.99 -9.74 5.33
N ARG A 151 -8.46 -10.51 6.31
CA ARG A 151 -8.55 -10.05 7.72
C ARG A 151 -7.20 -9.71 8.33
N MET A 152 -6.18 -10.55 8.07
CA MET A 152 -4.85 -10.34 8.61
C MET A 152 -4.24 -9.06 8.06
N ILE A 153 -4.19 -8.94 6.73
CA ILE A 153 -3.62 -7.76 6.06
C ILE A 153 -4.39 -6.50 6.48
N ALA A 154 -5.73 -6.52 6.47
CA ALA A 154 -6.53 -5.37 6.89
C ALA A 154 -6.24 -4.90 8.33
N SER A 155 -5.99 -5.85 9.25
CA SER A 155 -5.62 -5.51 10.62
C SER A 155 -4.25 -4.86 10.70
N ASP A 156 -3.28 -5.36 9.93
CA ASP A 156 -1.93 -4.81 9.90
C ASP A 156 -1.92 -3.41 9.26
N GLU A 157 -2.66 -3.19 8.16
CA GLU A 157 -2.76 -1.86 7.54
C GLU A 157 -3.37 -0.81 8.46
N GLY A 158 -4.35 -1.23 9.29
CA GLY A 158 -4.90 -0.37 10.33
C GLY A 158 -3.83 0.06 11.34
N ASP A 159 -2.95 -0.86 11.73
CA ASP A 159 -1.84 -0.59 12.65
C ASP A 159 -0.77 0.31 12.01
N HIS A 160 -0.42 0.10 10.73
CA HIS A 160 0.49 0.93 9.97
C HIS A 160 -0.04 2.37 9.86
N LEU A 161 -1.32 2.53 9.50
CA LEU A 161 -1.95 3.85 9.39
C LEU A 161 -2.02 4.56 10.75
N ALA A 162 -2.35 3.84 11.83
CA ALA A 162 -2.37 4.40 13.18
C ALA A 162 -0.98 4.91 13.61
N TYR A 163 0.05 4.09 13.42
CA TYR A 163 1.44 4.44 13.73
C TYR A 163 1.91 5.69 12.98
N THR A 164 1.64 5.78 11.67
CA THR A 164 2.07 6.94 10.89
C THR A 164 1.35 8.22 11.31
N HIS A 165 0.07 8.15 11.68
CA HIS A 165 -0.66 9.26 12.29
C HIS A 165 -0.01 9.76 13.57
N GLU A 166 0.24 8.84 14.50
CA GLU A 166 0.81 9.15 15.81
C GLU A 166 2.18 9.82 15.70
N GLU A 167 3.10 9.25 14.90
CA GLU A 167 4.45 9.78 14.77
C GLU A 167 4.49 11.11 14.01
N LEU A 168 3.65 11.29 12.98
CA LEU A 168 3.55 12.58 12.31
C LEU A 168 3.00 13.66 13.24
N LEU A 169 2.02 13.33 14.10
CA LEU A 169 1.53 14.27 15.11
C LEU A 169 2.60 14.61 16.14
N ARG A 170 3.42 13.64 16.56
CA ARG A 170 4.57 13.88 17.43
C ARG A 170 5.58 14.84 16.78
N PHE A 171 5.95 14.63 15.52
CA PHE A 171 6.84 15.55 14.81
C PHE A 171 6.20 16.92 14.56
N ALA A 172 4.89 16.99 14.35
CA ALA A 172 4.17 18.26 14.23
C ALA A 172 4.24 19.06 15.54
N ALA A 173 4.04 18.41 16.69
CA ALA A 173 4.20 19.02 18.02
C ALA A 173 5.63 19.48 18.29
N ALA A 174 6.63 18.79 17.72
CA ALA A 174 8.04 19.18 17.75
C ALA A 174 8.39 20.32 16.76
N GLY A 175 7.41 20.90 16.06
CA GLY A 175 7.60 22.07 15.20
C GLY A 175 7.76 21.77 13.70
N HIS A 176 7.61 20.52 13.27
CA HIS A 176 7.77 20.14 11.86
C HIS A 176 6.48 20.24 11.02
N GLY A 177 5.40 20.81 11.56
CA GLY A 177 4.07 20.83 10.93
C GLY A 177 4.05 21.33 9.47
N ARG A 178 4.80 22.38 9.14
CA ARG A 178 4.87 22.91 7.74
C ARG A 178 5.50 21.92 6.77
N LEU A 179 6.56 21.23 7.19
CA LEU A 179 7.22 20.20 6.37
C LEU A 179 6.27 19.02 6.13
N ILE A 180 5.59 18.57 7.19
CA ILE A 180 4.63 17.46 7.15
C ILE A 180 3.48 17.81 6.19
N GLN A 181 2.85 18.96 6.36
CA GLN A 181 1.74 19.39 5.50
C GLN A 181 2.15 19.48 4.02
N HIS A 182 3.30 20.08 3.74
CA HIS A 182 3.82 20.18 2.37
C HIS A 182 4.07 18.79 1.77
N THR A 183 4.69 17.90 2.55
CA THR A 183 5.05 16.57 2.09
C THR A 183 3.81 15.70 1.88
N LEU A 184 2.89 15.66 2.84
CA LEU A 184 1.62 14.94 2.73
C LEU A 184 0.83 15.39 1.50
N ARG A 185 0.70 16.71 1.26
CA ARG A 185 0.00 17.22 0.08
C ARG A 185 0.70 16.79 -1.22
N ARG A 186 2.02 16.85 -1.26
CA ARG A 186 2.77 16.40 -2.44
C ARG A 186 2.59 14.90 -2.69
N CYS A 187 2.70 14.08 -1.64
CA CYS A 187 2.48 12.65 -1.69
C CYS A 187 1.07 12.31 -2.16
N ALA A 188 0.03 12.85 -1.52
CA ALA A 188 -1.37 12.60 -1.87
C ALA A 188 -1.69 12.92 -3.33
N LEU A 189 -1.27 14.09 -3.82
CA LEU A 189 -1.61 14.50 -5.19
C LEU A 189 -0.85 13.71 -6.27
N THR A 190 0.34 13.23 -5.95
CA THR A 190 1.09 12.33 -6.84
C THR A 190 0.53 10.91 -6.78
N GLU A 191 0.24 10.40 -5.58
CA GLU A 191 -0.41 9.09 -5.39
C GLU A 191 -1.70 9.00 -6.18
N ILE A 192 -2.59 9.99 -6.09
CA ILE A 192 -3.87 9.99 -6.81
C ILE A 192 -3.68 9.84 -8.33
N ARG A 193 -2.61 10.42 -8.89
CA ARG A 193 -2.29 10.28 -10.32
C ARG A 193 -1.75 8.89 -10.64
N VAL A 194 -0.80 8.40 -9.84
CA VAL A 194 -0.19 7.07 -10.01
C VAL A 194 -1.26 5.99 -9.84
N HIS A 195 -2.12 6.09 -8.84
CA HIS A 195 -3.21 5.16 -8.59
C HIS A 195 -4.21 5.09 -9.76
N ARG A 196 -4.53 6.23 -10.39
CA ARG A 196 -5.32 6.26 -11.63
C ARG A 196 -4.61 5.49 -12.74
N ASP A 197 -3.33 5.77 -12.97
CA ASP A 197 -2.58 5.17 -14.07
C ASP A 197 -2.42 3.66 -13.90
N VAL A 198 -2.08 3.21 -12.68
CA VAL A 198 -2.06 1.79 -12.30
C VAL A 198 -3.44 1.16 -12.45
N SER A 199 -4.51 1.81 -12.01
CA SER A 199 -5.87 1.28 -12.16
C SER A 199 -6.27 1.09 -13.62
N LEU A 200 -5.90 2.03 -14.50
CA LEU A 200 -6.13 1.91 -15.94
C LEU A 200 -5.31 0.77 -16.56
N ALA A 201 -4.04 0.65 -16.19
CA ALA A 201 -3.17 -0.43 -16.65
C ALA A 201 -3.72 -1.80 -16.23
N VAL A 202 -4.04 -1.97 -14.94
CA VAL A 202 -4.64 -3.20 -14.41
C VAL A 202 -5.95 -3.53 -15.13
N MET A 203 -6.84 -2.56 -15.35
CA MET A 203 -8.08 -2.78 -16.12
C MET A 203 -7.81 -3.17 -17.57
N ALA A 204 -6.77 -2.63 -18.21
CA ALA A 204 -6.39 -3.01 -19.57
C ALA A 204 -5.86 -4.45 -19.62
N HIS A 205 -5.08 -4.88 -18.62
CA HIS A 205 -4.67 -6.28 -18.47
C HIS A 205 -5.87 -7.20 -18.25
N MET A 206 -6.78 -6.86 -17.32
CA MET A 206 -8.02 -7.61 -17.09
C MET A 206 -8.87 -7.73 -18.35
N GLY A 207 -9.09 -6.62 -19.05
CA GLY A 207 -9.91 -6.60 -20.25
C GLY A 207 -9.34 -7.45 -21.38
N ARG A 208 -8.01 -7.54 -21.51
CA ARG A 208 -7.36 -8.44 -22.46
C ARG A 208 -7.55 -9.91 -22.10
N ILE A 209 -7.31 -10.27 -20.84
CA ILE A 209 -7.41 -11.65 -20.35
C ILE A 209 -8.85 -12.16 -20.41
N LEU A 210 -9.82 -11.32 -20.04
CA LEU A 210 -11.24 -11.68 -20.02
C LEU A 210 -11.98 -11.42 -21.34
N GLY A 211 -11.29 -10.91 -22.36
CA GLY A 211 -11.90 -10.59 -23.67
C GLY A 211 -13.03 -9.57 -23.57
N TRP A 212 -12.90 -8.54 -22.74
CA TRP A 212 -13.97 -7.55 -22.55
C TRP A 212 -14.28 -6.78 -23.85
N PRO A 213 -15.56 -6.50 -24.13
CA PRO A 213 -15.91 -5.60 -25.24
C PRO A 213 -15.40 -4.19 -24.93
N ARG A 214 -15.08 -3.43 -25.99
CA ARG A 214 -14.59 -2.04 -25.88
C ARG A 214 -15.51 -1.15 -25.04
N SER A 215 -16.82 -1.40 -25.06
CA SER A 215 -17.81 -0.67 -24.26
C SER A 215 -17.65 -0.90 -22.75
N LYS A 216 -17.40 -2.15 -22.30
CA LYS A 216 -17.16 -2.47 -20.88
C LYS A 216 -15.89 -1.76 -20.40
N TYR A 217 -14.81 -1.85 -21.19
CA TYR A 217 -13.55 -1.16 -20.88
C TYR A 217 -13.74 0.36 -20.81
N ALA A 218 -14.39 0.98 -21.80
CA ALA A 218 -14.62 2.42 -21.83
C ALA A 218 -15.43 2.91 -20.61
N LEU A 219 -16.45 2.16 -20.20
CA LEU A 219 -17.25 2.49 -19.02
C LEU A 219 -16.45 2.40 -17.72
N LEU A 220 -15.61 1.38 -17.57
CA LEU A 220 -14.71 1.23 -16.40
C LEU A 220 -13.64 2.32 -16.37
N ALA A 221 -13.03 2.64 -17.51
CA ALA A 221 -12.05 3.72 -17.63
C ALA A 221 -12.68 5.08 -17.29
N ALA A 222 -13.91 5.33 -17.74
CA ALA A 222 -14.66 6.53 -17.37
C ALA A 222 -14.90 6.61 -15.85
N GLY A 223 -15.23 5.47 -15.21
CA GLY A 223 -15.33 5.38 -13.75
C GLY A 223 -14.03 5.72 -13.04
N ILE A 224 -12.89 5.20 -13.51
CA ILE A 224 -11.57 5.52 -12.96
C ILE A 224 -11.25 7.01 -13.11
N HIS A 225 -11.55 7.62 -14.26
CA HIS A 225 -11.35 9.05 -14.46
C HIS A 225 -12.27 9.92 -13.59
N ALA A 226 -13.51 9.50 -13.36
CA ALA A 226 -14.44 10.17 -12.46
C ALA A 226 -13.93 10.13 -11.01
N THR A 227 -13.49 8.95 -10.54
CA THR A 227 -12.84 8.81 -9.22
C THR A 227 -11.60 9.69 -9.13
N TYR A 228 -10.72 9.66 -10.13
CA TYR A 228 -9.55 10.53 -10.17
C TYR A 228 -9.91 12.02 -10.06
N ALA A 229 -10.95 12.48 -10.77
CA ALA A 229 -11.40 13.87 -10.69
C ALA A 229 -11.91 14.22 -9.28
N TYR A 230 -12.71 13.35 -8.68
CA TYR A 230 -13.16 13.51 -7.29
C TYR A 230 -12.00 13.56 -6.30
N GLU A 231 -11.06 12.62 -6.40
CA GLU A 231 -9.86 12.54 -5.57
C GLU A 231 -9.03 13.82 -5.67
N ARG A 232 -8.85 14.31 -6.90
CA ARG A 232 -8.05 15.50 -7.17
C ARG A 232 -8.67 16.78 -6.61
N LEU A 233 -10.00 16.88 -6.61
CA LEU A 233 -10.73 18.07 -6.17
C LEU A 233 -10.96 18.10 -4.66
N ALA A 234 -11.39 16.99 -4.08
CA ALA A 234 -11.81 16.92 -2.67
C ALA A 234 -11.22 15.73 -1.92
N GLY A 235 -11.08 14.57 -2.58
CA GLY A 235 -10.70 13.34 -1.90
C GLY A 235 -9.33 13.40 -1.22
N TRP A 236 -8.37 14.15 -1.77
CA TRP A 236 -7.02 14.31 -1.19
C TRP A 236 -7.01 14.86 0.24
N HIS A 237 -8.06 15.56 0.70
CA HIS A 237 -8.13 16.09 2.07
C HIS A 237 -8.03 14.98 3.12
N ARG A 238 -8.64 13.82 2.87
CA ARG A 238 -8.59 12.70 3.82
C ARG A 238 -7.19 12.10 3.94
N MET A 239 -6.42 12.09 2.84
CA MET A 239 -5.04 11.57 2.79
C MET A 239 -4.00 12.47 3.46
N VAL A 240 -4.36 13.73 3.76
CA VAL A 240 -3.45 14.67 4.42
C VAL A 240 -3.89 15.05 5.84
N GLY A 241 -5.15 14.77 6.19
CA GLY A 241 -5.67 15.02 7.53
C GLY A 241 -5.03 14.09 8.56
N LEU A 242 -4.42 14.65 9.60
CA LEU A 242 -3.89 13.88 10.72
C LEU A 242 -4.84 13.99 11.91
N SER A 243 -5.06 12.88 12.57
CA SER A 243 -5.89 12.74 13.78
C SER A 243 -5.25 11.72 14.69
N MET A 244 -5.39 11.88 16.01
CA MET A 244 -4.89 10.89 16.95
C MET A 244 -5.61 9.55 16.69
N PRO A 245 -4.89 8.44 16.51
CA PRO A 245 -5.53 7.14 16.28
C PRO A 245 -6.19 6.63 17.56
N GLU A 246 -7.19 5.76 17.42
CA GLU A 246 -7.86 5.11 18.55
C GLU A 246 -6.92 4.15 19.29
N ARG A 247 -6.07 3.45 18.54
CA ARG A 247 -5.02 2.59 19.07
C ARG A 247 -3.68 3.33 19.04
N LEU A 248 -3.17 3.66 20.22
CA LEU A 248 -1.83 4.21 20.39
C LEU A 248 -0.79 3.09 20.40
N ASP A 249 0.42 3.43 19.95
CA ASP A 249 1.58 2.54 19.93
C ASP A 249 1.29 1.19 19.23
N ALA A 250 0.54 1.24 18.12
CA ALA A 250 0.08 0.06 17.39
C ALA A 250 1.24 -0.88 17.00
N LEU A 251 2.41 -0.31 16.71
CA LEU A 251 3.64 -1.02 16.36
C LEU A 251 4.67 -1.18 17.50
N GLY A 252 4.30 -0.88 18.75
CA GLY A 252 5.23 -0.91 19.91
C GLY A 252 5.62 -2.31 20.41
N GLY A 253 4.93 -3.36 19.99
CA GLY A 253 5.24 -4.77 20.30
C GLY A 253 5.96 -5.49 19.16
N PRO A 254 6.49 -6.72 19.37
CA PRO A 254 7.09 -7.53 18.31
C PRO A 254 6.06 -7.87 17.21
N ALA A 255 6.53 -8.08 15.98
CA ALA A 255 5.67 -8.52 14.88
C ALA A 255 5.01 -9.86 15.22
N ALA A 256 3.71 -9.98 14.95
CA ALA A 256 2.99 -11.23 15.16
C ALA A 256 3.45 -12.27 14.12
N PRO A 257 3.73 -13.52 14.52
CA PRO A 257 4.10 -14.56 13.57
C PRO A 257 2.93 -14.83 12.61
N ALA A 258 3.25 -15.00 11.32
CA ALA A 258 2.28 -15.50 10.37
C ALA A 258 1.92 -16.94 10.77
N HIS A 259 0.69 -17.20 11.19
CA HIS A 259 0.22 -18.58 11.26
C HIS A 259 0.28 -19.18 9.87
N GLU A 260 0.97 -20.31 9.70
CA GLU A 260 1.11 -20.96 8.39
C GLU A 260 -0.28 -21.15 7.76
N PHE A 261 -0.44 -20.63 6.54
CA PHE A 261 -1.61 -20.87 5.71
C PHE A 261 -1.55 -22.31 5.20
N ALA A 262 -1.96 -23.25 6.05
CA ALA A 262 -2.29 -24.62 5.65
C ALA A 262 -3.62 -24.65 4.86
#